data_AF-A0A7V9PPH1-F1
#
_entry.id   AF-A0A7V9PPH1-F1
#
_cell.length_a   1.000
_cell.length_b   1.000
_cell.length_c   1.000
_cell.angle_alpha   90.00
_cell.angle_beta   90.00
_cell.angle_gamma   90.00
#
_symmetry.space_group_name_H-M   'P 1'
#
loop_
_entity.id
_entity.type
_entity.pdbx_description
1 polymer ?
#
loop_
_entity_poly.entity_id
_entity_poly.type
_entity_poly.pdbx_seq_one_letter_code
_entity_poly.pdbx_strand_id
1 'polypeptide(L)' 'RTVAEARVRTGNPYELTAALLAWGAEVAATGGLRATGALGPVDAFGLEALRKGAQEAGARVG' A
#
# COMPACT_ATOMS: atom_id res chain seq x y z
N ARG A 1 13.31 -13.22 -16.97
CA ARG A 1 14.38 -12.67 -16.11
C ARG A 1 13.70 -11.93 -14.96
N THR A 2 13.85 -12.38 -13.72
CA THR A 2 13.30 -11.67 -12.55
C THR A 2 14.05 -10.35 -12.38
N VAL A 3 13.31 -9.25 -12.24
CA VAL A 3 13.88 -7.90 -12.14
C VAL A 3 13.99 -7.42 -10.69
N ALA A 4 13.10 -7.92 -9.81
CA ALA A 4 13.18 -7.81 -8.35
C ALA A 4 12.21 -8.83 -7.70
N GLU A 5 12.49 -9.23 -6.45
CA GLU A 5 11.58 -10.00 -5.58
C GLU A 5 11.52 -9.30 -4.22
N ALA A 6 10.35 -9.29 -3.58
CA ALA A 6 10.18 -8.77 -2.22
C ALA A 6 9.39 -9.80 -1.40
N ARG A 7 9.81 -10.05 -0.15
CA ARG A 7 9.03 -10.88 0.79
C ARG A 7 8.30 -9.99 1.77
N VAL A 8 6.97 -10.08 1.74
CA VAL A 8 6.12 -9.45 2.73
C VAL A 8 5.87 -10.42 3.87
N ARG A 9 6.12 -9.97 5.10
CA ARG A 9 5.74 -10.67 6.33
C ARG A 9 4.61 -9.90 7.01
N THR A 10 3.59 -10.62 7.45
CA THR A 10 2.43 -10.11 8.18
C THR A 10 1.88 -11.21 9.09
N GLY A 11 1.03 -10.84 10.04
CA GLY A 11 0.22 -11.79 10.81
C GLY A 11 -0.88 -12.37 9.92
N ASN A 12 -2.12 -11.95 10.13
CA ASN A 12 -3.23 -12.36 9.30
C ASN A 12 -3.25 -11.57 7.96
N PRO A 13 -3.17 -12.24 6.79
CA PRO A 13 -3.14 -11.56 5.49
C PRO A 13 -4.45 -10.82 5.16
N TYR A 14 -5.59 -11.27 5.68
CA TYR A 14 -6.87 -10.58 5.47
C TYR A 14 -6.99 -9.33 6.33
N GLU A 15 -6.45 -9.33 7.56
CA GLU A 15 -6.35 -8.13 8.38
C GLU A 15 -5.43 -7.09 7.74
N LEU A 16 -4.30 -7.53 7.18
CA LEU A 16 -3.43 -6.64 6.39
C LEU A 16 -4.19 -6.02 5.21
N THR A 17 -4.94 -6.83 4.48
CA THR A 17 -5.72 -6.36 3.32
C THR A 17 -6.78 -5.34 3.75
N ALA A 18 -7.51 -5.62 4.83
CA ALA A 18 -8.50 -4.70 5.38
C ALA A 18 -7.86 -3.36 5.82
N ALA A 19 -6.72 -3.42 6.51
CA ALA A 19 -6.00 -2.23 6.96
C ALA A 19 -5.46 -1.41 5.77
N LEU A 20 -4.95 -2.06 4.71
CA LEU A 20 -4.50 -1.38 3.49
C LEU A 20 -5.64 -0.69 2.74
N LEU A 21 -6.81 -1.33 2.67
CA LEU A 21 -8.00 -0.74 2.05
C LEU A 21 -8.49 0.46 2.85
N ALA A 22 -8.54 0.35 4.19
CA ALA A 22 -8.92 1.45 5.07
C ALA A 22 -7.95 2.64 4.91
N TRP A 23 -6.64 2.38 4.99
CA TRP A 23 -5.62 3.39 4.77
C TRP A 23 -5.75 4.06 3.39
N GLY A 24 -5.92 3.28 2.32
CA GLY A 24 -6.07 3.83 0.97
C GLY A 24 -7.31 4.71 0.82
N ALA A 25 -8.42 4.32 1.45
CA ALA A 25 -9.65 5.11 1.47
C ALA A 25 -9.47 6.43 2.25
N GLU A 26 -8.81 6.40 3.40
CA GLU A 26 -8.50 7.60 4.18
C GLU A 26 -7.62 8.57 3.40
N VAL A 27 -6.51 8.07 2.83
CA VAL A 27 -5.61 8.89 2.00
C VAL A 27 -6.34 9.52 0.82
N ALA A 28 -7.21 8.75 0.16
CA ALA A 28 -8.03 9.26 -0.93
C ALA A 28 -9.01 10.35 -0.48
N ALA A 29 -9.69 10.13 0.65
CA ALA A 29 -10.65 11.09 1.22
C ALA A 29 -9.99 12.41 1.63
N THR A 30 -8.72 12.38 2.06
CA THR A 30 -7.97 13.59 2.47
C THR A 30 -7.19 14.24 1.32
N GLY A 31 -7.39 13.81 0.07
CA GLY A 31 -6.74 14.41 -1.11
C GLY A 31 -5.28 14.00 -1.31
N GLY A 32 -4.85 12.86 -0.74
CA GLY A 32 -3.49 12.34 -0.85
C GLY A 32 -3.17 11.56 -2.13
N LEU A 33 -4.10 11.50 -3.09
CA LEU A 33 -3.86 10.86 -4.39
C LEU A 33 -3.01 11.75 -5.30
N ARG A 34 -2.04 11.15 -5.99
CA ARG A 34 -1.22 11.82 -7.01
C ARG A 34 -1.95 11.95 -8.35
N ALA A 35 -2.84 11.01 -8.64
CA ALA A 35 -3.65 10.96 -9.86
C ALA A 35 -4.90 10.09 -9.62
N THR A 36 -5.87 10.18 -10.54
CA THR A 36 -7.12 9.42 -10.52
C THR A 36 -7.29 8.60 -11.80
N GLY A 37 -8.03 7.49 -11.71
CA GLY A 37 -8.26 6.56 -12.83
C GLY A 37 -7.95 5.10 -12.47
N ALA A 38 -7.79 4.24 -13.47
CA ALA A 38 -7.44 2.82 -13.29
C ALA A 38 -5.92 2.66 -13.02
N LEU A 39 -5.48 3.19 -11.88
CA LEU A 39 -4.07 3.26 -11.51
C LEU A 39 -3.67 2.10 -10.58
N GLY A 40 -2.42 1.68 -10.69
CA GLY A 40 -1.80 0.84 -9.66
C GLY A 40 -1.52 1.64 -8.38
N PRO A 41 -1.25 0.97 -7.25
CA PRO A 41 -1.02 1.64 -5.96
C PRO A 41 0.17 2.62 -5.98
N VAL A 42 1.26 2.27 -6.66
CA VAL A 42 2.44 3.15 -6.76
C VAL A 42 2.13 4.40 -7.57
N ASP A 43 1.33 4.29 -8.64
CA ASP A 43 0.94 5.45 -9.45
C ASP A 43 -0.08 6.35 -8.73
N ALA A 44 -0.99 5.73 -7.96
CA ALA A 44 -2.02 6.44 -7.20
C ALA A 44 -1.45 7.18 -5.97
N PHE A 45 -0.58 6.54 -5.18
CA PHE A 45 -0.12 7.06 -3.88
C PHE A 45 1.36 7.47 -3.88
N GLY A 46 2.17 6.87 -4.75
CA GLY A 46 3.63 6.90 -4.68
C GLY A 46 4.21 5.80 -3.82
N LEU A 47 5.41 5.33 -4.20
CA LEU A 47 6.11 4.25 -3.51
C LEU A 47 6.30 4.52 -2.00
N GLU A 48 6.69 5.74 -1.65
CA GLU A 48 7.08 6.05 -0.27
C GLU A 48 5.89 6.19 0.67
N ALA A 49 4.81 6.80 0.20
CA ALA A 49 3.55 6.85 0.94
C ALA A 49 2.97 5.45 1.11
N LEU A 50 2.96 4.65 0.02
CA LEU A 50 2.50 3.27 0.03
C LEU A 50 3.33 2.39 1.00
N ARG A 51 4.66 2.54 1.01
CA ARG A 51 5.53 1.79 1.92
C ARG A 51 5.22 2.13 3.38
N LYS A 52 5.05 3.42 3.70
CA LYS A 52 4.70 3.87 5.05
C LYS A 52 3.32 3.35 5.48
N GLY A 53 2.31 3.50 4.61
CA GLY A 53 0.96 2.99 4.87
C GLY A 53 0.93 1.46 5.05
N ALA A 54 1.69 0.73 4.26
CA ALA A 54 1.83 -0.72 4.43
C ALA A 54 2.48 -1.08 5.77
N GLN A 55 3.49 -0.34 6.22
CA GLN A 55 4.11 -0.55 7.53
C GLN A 55 3.15 -0.26 8.69
N GLU A 56 2.36 0.80 8.58
CA GLU A 56 1.29 1.14 9.53
C GLU A 56 0.19 0.07 9.56
N ALA A 57 -0.14 -0.50 8.39
CA ALA A 57 -1.05 -1.63 8.23
C ALA A 57 -0.47 -2.99 8.70
N GLY A 58 0.77 -3.01 9.21
CA GLY A 58 1.39 -4.22 9.78
C GLY A 58 2.28 -5.02 8.83
N ALA A 59 2.46 -4.58 7.58
CA ALA A 59 3.40 -5.22 6.66
C ALA A 59 4.85 -4.94 7.07
N ARG A 60 5.71 -5.95 6.88
CA ARG A 60 7.17 -5.81 6.95
C ARG A 60 7.75 -6.35 5.66
N VAL A 61 8.62 -5.58 5.02
CA VAL A 61 9.30 -5.97 3.77
C VAL A 61 10.75 -6.29 4.10
N GLY A 62 11.25 -7.41 3.57
CA GLY A 62 12.64 -7.85 3.69
C GLY A 62 13.15 -8.49 2.42
#